data_AF-A0A088MLN5-F1
#
_entry.id   AF-A0A088MLN5-F1
#
_cell.length_a   1.000
_cell.length_b   1.000
_cell.length_c   1.000
_cell.angle_alpha   90.00
_cell.angle_beta   90.00
_cell.angle_gamma   90.00
#
_symmetry.space_group_name_H-M   'P 1'
#
loop_
_entity.id
_entity.type
_entity.pdbx_description
1 polymer ?
#
loop_
_entity_poly.entity_id
_entity_poly.type
_entity_poly.pdbx_seq_one_letter_code
_entity_poly.pdbx_strand_id
1 'polypeptide(L)'
;TLGSWSQFSQNDVFPSSHNHYTDACLNGAAGGSGAQLDFYQMHSYDWQGAWTTGAPFTVDASDYELDKPIVIGEFSSACAAGTSLPDLFEYAYTHGYSGAWTWHYTATGDCSDTREAQRQGLGHLCR
;
A
#
# COMPACT_ATOMS: atom_id res chain seq x y z
N THR A 1 0.35 3.73 -11.13
CA THR A 1 -0.45 3.09 -10.05
C THR A 1 -1.72 3.90 -9.86
N LEU A 2 -2.83 3.26 -9.49
CA LEU A 2 -4.12 3.92 -9.16
C LEU A 2 -4.27 4.25 -7.66
N GLY A 3 -3.19 4.17 -6.88
CA GLY A 3 -3.25 4.20 -5.42
C GLY A 3 -3.05 5.60 -4.87
N SER A 4 -3.42 5.79 -3.61
CA SER A 4 -3.23 7.07 -2.92
C SER A 4 -2.01 7.04 -2.02
N TRP A 5 -1.34 8.18 -1.94
CA TRP A 5 -0.32 8.40 -0.91
C TRP A 5 -1.00 8.34 0.45
N SER A 6 -0.67 7.24 1.14
CA SER A 6 -1.12 6.74 2.43
C SER A 6 -2.59 6.31 2.53
N GLN A 7 -2.85 5.51 3.56
CA GLN A 7 -4.14 4.93 3.93
C GLN A 7 -5.25 5.96 4.11
N PHE A 8 -4.93 7.23 4.38
CA PHE A 8 -5.88 8.23 4.85
C PHE A 8 -7.11 8.43 3.95
N SER A 9 -6.98 8.21 2.64
CA SER A 9 -8.10 8.43 1.70
C SER A 9 -8.90 7.17 1.37
N GLN A 10 -8.54 6.03 1.95
CA GLN A 10 -9.08 4.71 1.58
C GLN A 10 -9.66 3.92 2.75
N ASN A 11 -9.74 4.49 3.96
CA ASN A 11 -10.39 3.84 5.11
C ASN A 11 -11.10 4.89 5.98
N ASP A 12 -11.99 4.43 6.87
CA ASP A 12 -12.73 5.28 7.82
C ASP A 12 -12.41 4.94 9.30
N VAL A 13 -11.44 4.04 9.55
CA VAL A 13 -11.13 3.50 10.89
C VAL A 13 -10.11 4.36 11.63
N PHE A 14 -9.06 4.79 10.93
CA PHE A 14 -7.94 5.49 11.57
C PHE A 14 -8.18 7.01 11.70
N PRO A 15 -7.55 7.68 12.68
CA PRO A 15 -7.67 9.13 12.83
C PRO A 15 -7.29 9.88 11.55
N SER A 16 -8.06 10.92 11.22
CA SER A 16 -7.84 11.75 10.02
C SER A 16 -7.90 10.97 8.70
N SER A 17 -8.63 9.85 8.68
CA SER A 17 -8.93 9.10 7.46
C SER A 17 -10.39 9.26 7.03
N HIS A 18 -10.63 9.15 5.73
CA HIS A 18 -11.95 9.00 5.14
C HIS A 18 -11.85 8.23 3.82
N ASN A 19 -12.70 7.21 3.64
CA ASN A 19 -12.70 6.41 2.41
C ASN A 19 -13.45 7.13 1.28
N HIS A 20 -12.69 7.76 0.39
CA HIS A 20 -13.21 8.45 -0.79
C HIS A 20 -13.51 7.50 -1.97
N TYR A 21 -13.14 6.22 -1.85
CA TYR A 21 -13.17 5.25 -2.95
C TYR A 21 -14.13 4.09 -2.69
N THR A 22 -15.12 4.28 -1.79
CA THR A 22 -16.25 3.35 -1.68
C THR A 22 -17.05 3.31 -2.98
N ASP A 23 -17.74 2.20 -3.23
CA ASP A 23 -18.62 2.06 -4.39
C ASP A 23 -19.68 3.17 -4.42
N ALA A 24 -20.22 3.55 -3.26
CA ALA A 24 -21.17 4.67 -3.16
C ALA A 24 -20.57 6.01 -3.61
N CYS A 25 -19.35 6.35 -3.15
CA CYS A 25 -18.67 7.58 -3.52
C CYS A 25 -18.34 7.62 -5.02
N LEU A 26 -17.77 6.53 -5.55
CA LEU A 26 -17.37 6.45 -6.96
C LEU A 26 -18.57 6.42 -7.90
N ASN A 27 -19.57 5.60 -7.60
CA ASN A 27 -20.79 5.52 -8.40
C ASN A 27 -21.56 6.85 -8.37
N GLY A 28 -21.62 7.51 -7.21
CA GLY A 28 -22.21 8.84 -7.08
C GLY A 28 -21.48 9.89 -7.94
N ALA A 29 -20.15 9.93 -7.87
CA ALA A 29 -19.33 10.82 -8.69
C ALA A 29 -19.44 10.54 -10.20
N ALA A 30 -19.64 9.29 -10.58
CA ALA A 30 -19.79 8.87 -11.98
C ALA A 30 -21.24 8.96 -12.51
N GLY A 31 -22.16 9.55 -11.76
CA GLY A 31 -23.55 9.74 -12.20
C GLY A 31 -24.38 8.45 -12.24
N GLY A 32 -24.06 7.47 -11.39
CA GLY A 32 -24.82 6.22 -11.27
C GLY A 32 -24.47 5.15 -12.30
N SER A 33 -23.29 5.21 -12.93
CA SER A 33 -22.86 4.28 -13.99
C SER A 33 -22.52 2.86 -13.50
N GLY A 34 -22.54 2.61 -12.19
CA GLY A 34 -22.02 1.40 -11.56
C GLY A 34 -20.50 1.42 -11.36
N ALA A 35 -19.88 2.60 -11.35
CA ALA A 35 -18.44 2.73 -11.13
C ALA A 35 -18.04 2.26 -9.73
N GLN A 36 -17.07 1.35 -9.68
CA GLN A 36 -16.54 0.75 -8.45
C GLN A 36 -15.09 0.31 -8.66
N LEU A 37 -14.41 0.02 -7.55
CA LEU A 37 -13.13 -0.69 -7.58
C LEU A 37 -13.36 -2.18 -7.30
N ASP A 38 -12.49 -3.02 -7.85
CA ASP A 38 -12.42 -4.45 -7.50
C ASP A 38 -11.51 -4.70 -6.30
N PHE A 39 -10.56 -3.80 -6.04
CA PHE A 39 -9.62 -3.85 -4.92
C PHE A 39 -9.14 -2.45 -4.55
N TYR A 40 -8.76 -2.27 -3.29
CA TYR A 40 -8.11 -1.06 -2.78
C TYR A 40 -6.60 -1.15 -2.96
N GLN A 41 -5.93 -0.01 -3.03
CA GLN A 41 -4.48 0.02 -3.22
C GLN A 41 -3.85 1.23 -2.54
N MET A 42 -3.08 1.00 -1.48
CA MET A 42 -2.45 2.06 -0.68
C MET A 42 -0.94 2.13 -0.96
N HIS A 43 -0.38 3.33 -1.01
CA HIS A 43 1.07 3.53 -1.06
C HIS A 43 1.59 3.80 0.37
N SER A 44 2.74 3.24 0.73
CA SER A 44 3.28 3.35 2.09
C SER A 44 4.77 3.63 2.07
N TYR A 45 5.14 4.78 2.62
CA TYR A 45 6.53 5.17 2.87
C TYR A 45 6.62 5.83 4.24
N ASP A 46 7.78 5.73 4.85
CA ASP A 46 8.06 6.43 6.09
C ASP A 46 8.16 7.94 5.87
N TRP A 47 8.10 8.68 6.97
CA TRP A 47 8.45 10.09 7.01
C TRP A 47 9.45 10.30 8.14
N GLN A 48 10.63 10.81 7.80
CA GLN A 48 11.72 11.04 8.75
C GLN A 48 12.10 9.79 9.58
N GLY A 49 12.10 8.61 8.95
CA GLY A 49 12.48 7.36 9.61
C GLY A 49 11.37 6.72 10.44
N ALA A 50 10.12 7.19 10.33
CA ALA A 50 8.99 6.66 11.09
C ALA A 50 7.74 6.49 10.23
N TRP A 51 7.02 5.39 10.45
CA TRP A 51 5.71 5.16 9.87
C TRP A 51 4.64 6.02 10.56
N THR A 52 3.67 6.50 9.80
CA THR A 52 2.47 7.12 10.39
C THR A 52 1.59 6.05 11.05
N THR A 53 0.81 6.44 12.06
CA THR A 53 -0.16 5.54 12.68
C THR A 53 -1.16 5.01 11.66
N GLY A 54 -1.33 3.69 11.60
CA GLY A 54 -2.22 3.03 10.65
C GLY A 54 -1.65 2.93 9.24
N ALA A 55 -0.35 3.18 9.02
CA ALA A 55 0.30 2.90 7.74
C ALA A 55 0.29 1.38 7.45
N PRO A 56 0.22 0.94 6.18
CA PRO A 56 0.13 -0.49 5.84
C PRO A 56 1.19 -1.39 6.51
N PHE A 57 2.43 -0.93 6.70
CA PHE A 57 3.48 -1.70 7.39
C PHE A 57 3.44 -1.59 8.93
N THR A 58 2.31 -1.21 9.51
CA THR A 58 2.12 -1.09 10.97
C THR A 58 0.84 -1.77 11.49
N VAL A 59 -0.02 -2.24 10.58
CA VAL A 59 -1.33 -2.85 10.89
C VAL A 59 -1.62 -4.02 9.96
N ASP A 60 -2.59 -4.85 10.31
CA ASP A 60 -3.11 -5.91 9.43
C ASP A 60 -4.06 -5.31 8.38
N ALA A 61 -4.17 -5.94 7.22
CA ALA A 61 -5.13 -5.52 6.19
C ALA A 61 -6.58 -5.48 6.72
N SER A 62 -6.93 -6.36 7.66
CA SER A 62 -8.25 -6.39 8.31
C SER A 62 -8.53 -5.20 9.21
N ASP A 63 -7.50 -4.52 9.73
CA ASP A 63 -7.68 -3.37 10.62
C ASP A 63 -8.28 -2.15 9.89
N TYR A 64 -8.24 -2.13 8.56
CA TYR A 64 -8.91 -1.09 7.76
C TYR A 64 -10.42 -1.32 7.59
N GLU A 65 -10.94 -2.48 7.98
CA GLU A 65 -12.36 -2.86 7.86
C GLU A 65 -12.95 -2.67 6.45
N LEU A 66 -12.13 -2.92 5.43
CA LEU A 66 -12.53 -2.80 4.02
C LEU A 66 -13.19 -4.07 3.49
N ASP A 67 -14.07 -3.90 2.52
CA ASP A 67 -14.90 -4.96 1.92
C ASP A 67 -14.28 -5.61 0.68
N LYS A 68 -13.08 -5.19 0.30
CA LYS A 68 -12.35 -5.63 -0.90
C LYS A 68 -10.87 -5.89 -0.59
N PRO A 69 -10.19 -6.73 -1.40
CA PRO A 69 -8.74 -6.95 -1.28
C PRO A 69 -7.93 -5.65 -1.25
N ILE A 70 -6.79 -5.65 -0.54
CA ILE A 70 -5.90 -4.49 -0.43
C ILE A 70 -4.52 -4.85 -0.99
N VAL A 71 -4.01 -4.04 -1.92
CA VAL A 71 -2.64 -4.13 -2.43
C VAL A 71 -1.81 -2.97 -1.84
N ILE A 72 -0.61 -3.25 -1.34
CA ILE A 72 0.38 -2.20 -1.06
C ILE A 72 1.04 -1.85 -2.39
N GLY A 73 0.51 -0.83 -3.06
CA GLY A 73 0.79 -0.52 -4.46
C GLY A 73 2.13 0.17 -4.71
N GLU A 74 2.69 0.80 -3.68
CA GLU A 74 4.04 1.38 -3.71
C GLU A 74 4.66 1.35 -2.32
N PHE A 75 5.91 0.90 -2.24
CA PHE A 75 6.78 0.98 -1.07
C PHE A 75 8.24 0.81 -1.47
N SER A 76 9.18 1.17 -0.60
CA SER A 76 10.61 1.02 -0.89
C SER A 76 11.43 0.94 0.39
N SER A 77 12.46 0.09 0.41
CA SER A 77 13.36 0.01 1.57
C SER A 77 14.16 1.30 1.81
N ALA A 78 14.32 2.14 0.78
CA ALA A 78 14.93 3.46 0.91
C ALA A 78 14.14 4.43 1.82
N CYS A 79 12.84 4.18 2.00
CA CYS A 79 11.94 4.99 2.83
C CYS A 79 10.97 4.08 3.61
N ALA A 80 11.55 3.19 4.42
CA ALA A 80 10.83 2.16 5.17
C ALA A 80 11.23 2.07 6.65
N ALA A 81 11.63 3.18 7.27
CA ALA A 81 12.06 3.22 8.67
C ALA A 81 13.17 2.20 9.01
N GLY A 82 14.07 1.96 8.05
CA GLY A 82 15.17 0.99 8.17
C GLY A 82 14.79 -0.47 7.91
N THR A 83 13.55 -0.76 7.51
CA THR A 83 13.07 -2.11 7.21
C THR A 83 13.57 -2.58 5.84
N SER A 84 14.03 -3.83 5.73
CA SER A 84 14.54 -4.40 4.48
C SER A 84 13.41 -4.78 3.52
N LEU A 85 13.69 -4.81 2.20
CA LEU A 85 12.69 -5.26 1.22
C LEU A 85 12.14 -6.66 1.49
N PRO A 86 12.96 -7.70 1.77
CA PRO A 86 12.47 -9.02 2.14
C PRO A 86 11.47 -8.99 3.31
N ASP A 87 11.79 -8.24 4.38
CA ASP A 87 10.91 -8.14 5.55
C ASP A 87 9.59 -7.42 5.21
N LEU A 88 9.63 -6.40 4.35
CA LEU A 88 8.42 -5.71 3.87
C LEU A 88 7.52 -6.64 3.03
N PHE A 89 8.12 -7.47 2.15
CA PHE A 89 7.38 -8.48 1.39
C PHE A 89 6.77 -9.54 2.30
N GLU A 90 7.53 -10.06 3.26
CA GLU A 90 7.05 -11.03 4.26
C GLU A 90 5.92 -10.45 5.11
N TYR A 91 6.07 -9.20 5.57
CA TYR A 91 5.03 -8.49 6.31
C TYR A 91 3.73 -8.42 5.49
N ALA A 92 3.81 -7.90 4.26
CA ALA A 92 2.64 -7.78 3.40
C ALA A 92 1.95 -9.14 3.18
N TYR A 93 2.73 -10.19 2.94
CA TYR A 93 2.22 -11.55 2.73
C TYR A 93 1.52 -12.12 3.97
N THR A 94 2.12 -11.94 5.15
CA THR A 94 1.64 -12.53 6.41
C THR A 94 0.54 -11.73 7.10
N HIS A 95 0.40 -10.44 6.80
CA HIS A 95 -0.56 -9.52 7.44
C HIS A 95 -1.81 -9.26 6.57
N GLY A 96 -2.11 -10.18 5.64
CA GLY A 96 -3.39 -10.23 4.91
C GLY A 96 -3.49 -9.34 3.67
N TYR A 97 -2.41 -8.70 3.23
CA TYR A 97 -2.43 -7.92 1.99
C TYR A 97 -2.42 -8.86 0.78
N SER A 98 -3.16 -8.49 -0.27
CA SER A 98 -3.34 -9.28 -1.48
C SER A 98 -2.27 -9.03 -2.55
N GLY A 99 -1.32 -8.14 -2.27
CA GLY A 99 -0.19 -7.86 -3.14
C GLY A 99 0.70 -6.77 -2.59
N ALA A 100 1.96 -6.74 -3.05
CA ALA A 100 2.95 -5.76 -2.67
C ALA A 100 3.83 -5.42 -3.89
N TRP A 101 3.88 -4.15 -4.30
CA TRP A 101 4.68 -3.68 -5.43
C TRP A 101 5.70 -2.62 -5.01
N THR A 102 6.99 -2.89 -5.26
CA THR A 102 8.09 -2.00 -4.89
C THR A 102 8.22 -0.80 -5.83
N TRP A 103 8.70 0.32 -5.30
CA TRP A 103 8.98 1.56 -6.01
C TRP A 103 10.48 1.78 -6.20
N HIS A 104 10.97 1.96 -7.43
CA HIS A 104 10.33 1.51 -8.67
C HIS A 104 11.40 1.01 -9.63
N TYR A 105 10.97 0.24 -10.62
CA TYR A 105 11.89 -0.60 -11.39
C TYR A 105 12.93 0.18 -12.22
N THR A 106 12.70 1.46 -12.56
CA THR A 106 13.74 2.23 -13.25
C THR A 106 14.88 2.68 -12.33
N ALA A 107 14.70 2.58 -11.00
CA ALA A 107 15.68 2.88 -9.96
C ALA A 107 16.19 4.32 -10.04
N THR A 108 15.26 5.29 -10.08
CA THR A 108 15.56 6.72 -10.22
C THR A 108 14.65 7.55 -9.33
N GLY A 109 15.09 8.74 -8.92
CA GLY A 109 14.30 9.62 -8.06
C GLY A 109 14.28 9.17 -6.61
N ASP A 110 13.49 9.87 -5.80
CA ASP A 110 13.45 9.66 -4.35
C ASP A 110 12.71 8.37 -3.96
N CYS A 111 13.05 7.86 -2.78
CA CYS A 111 12.49 6.63 -2.22
C CYS A 111 12.50 5.45 -3.20
N SER A 112 13.49 5.35 -4.08
CA SER A 112 13.54 4.31 -5.13
C SER A 112 14.59 3.26 -4.80
N ASP A 113 14.17 1.99 -4.74
CA ASP A 113 15.11 0.87 -4.56
C ASP A 113 15.87 0.56 -5.85
N THR A 114 17.07 -0.01 -5.73
CA THR A 114 17.77 -0.55 -6.90
C THR A 114 17.03 -1.75 -7.49
N ARG A 115 17.21 -2.00 -8.80
CA ARG A 115 16.65 -3.21 -9.47
C ARG A 115 17.09 -4.50 -8.81
N GLU A 116 18.33 -4.55 -8.33
CA GLU A 116 18.88 -5.75 -7.68
C GLU A 116 18.17 -6.02 -6.34
N ALA A 117 17.97 -4.98 -5.52
CA ALA A 117 17.22 -5.11 -4.26
C ALA A 117 15.78 -5.56 -4.51
N GLN A 118 15.10 -4.98 -5.51
CA GLN A 118 13.73 -5.37 -5.89
C GLN A 118 13.67 -6.84 -6.34
N ARG A 119 14.63 -7.32 -7.14
CA ARG A 119 14.70 -8.74 -7.55
C ARG A 119 14.93 -9.67 -6.36
N GLN A 120 15.78 -9.28 -5.42
CA GLN A 120 16.04 -10.06 -4.20
C GLN A 120 14.79 -10.14 -3.32
N GLY A 121 14.06 -9.02 -3.16
CA GLY A 121 12.79 -8.98 -2.45
C GLY A 121 11.72 -9.86 -3.09
N LEU A 122 11.52 -9.76 -4.41
CA LEU A 122 10.57 -10.63 -5.14
C LEU A 122 10.92 -12.12 -5.01
N GLY A 123 12.20 -12.46 -5.00
CA GLY A 123 12.68 -13.83 -4.80
C GLY A 123 12.52 -14.36 -3.37
N HIS A 124 12.16 -13.51 -2.41
CA HIS A 124 11.98 -13.90 -1.01
C HIS A 124 10.79 -14.86 -0.83
N LEU A 125 9.65 -14.51 -1.46
CA LEU A 125 8.39 -15.26 -1.34
C LEU A 125 8.31 -16.51 -2.24
N CYS A 126 9.28 -16.72 -3.12
CA CYS A 126 9.28 -17.84 -4.09
C CYS A 126 9.98 -19.11 -3.55
N ARG A 127 10.13 -19.25 -2.22
CA ARG A 127 10.92 -20.32 -1.58
C ARG A 127 10.05 -21.42 -1.01
#